data_AF-A0A2D9SDA0-F1
#
_entry.id   AF-A0A2D9SDA0-F1
#
_cell.length_a   1.000
_cell.length_b   1.000
_cell.length_c   1.000
_cell.angle_alpha   90.00
_cell.angle_beta   90.00
_cell.angle_gamma   90.00
#
_symmetry.space_group_name_H-M   'P 1'
#
loop_
_entity.id
_entity.type
_entity.pdbx_description
1 polymer ?
#
loop_
_entity_poly.entity_id
_entity_poly.type
_entity_poly.pdbx_seq_one_letter_code
_entity_poly.pdbx_strand_id
1 'polypeptide(L)' 'MKNRKGFGQIIITAMFVYSAILCHFHASSMLENGDKFEAILFWFFCFTAILGSLRFKIAYFIEKNFLKKNKKK' A
#
# COMPACT_ATOMS: atom_id res chain seq x y z
N MET A 1 -8.08 -15.14 18.56
CA MET A 1 -7.23 -15.81 17.55
C MET A 1 -5.81 -15.32 17.69
N LYS A 2 -4.86 -16.26 17.67
CA LYS A 2 -3.46 -16.21 18.11
C LYS A 2 -2.62 -15.13 17.39
N ASN A 3 -1.88 -14.36 18.18
CA ASN A 3 -1.01 -13.24 17.82
C ASN A 3 0.16 -13.63 16.89
N ARG A 4 -0.08 -13.81 15.59
CA ARG A 4 0.96 -13.89 14.54
C ARG A 4 0.86 -12.71 13.55
N LYS A 5 0.24 -11.61 13.98
CA LYS A 5 0.10 -10.36 13.21
C LYS A 5 1.39 -9.55 13.40
N GLY A 6 2.30 -9.57 12.44
CA GLY A 6 3.49 -8.72 12.55
C GLY A 6 4.44 -8.86 11.37
N PHE A 7 5.23 -9.94 11.34
CA PHE A 7 6.42 -9.96 10.49
C PHE A 7 6.12 -10.02 8.99
N GLY A 8 5.27 -10.95 8.53
CA GLY A 8 4.89 -11.03 7.11
C GLY A 8 4.12 -9.80 6.62
N GLN A 9 3.33 -9.18 7.48
CA GLN A 9 2.60 -7.95 7.17
C GLN A 9 3.56 -6.76 6.97
N ILE A 10 4.57 -6.63 7.83
CA ILE A 10 5.61 -5.61 7.71
C ILE A 10 6.40 -5.80 6.42
N ILE A 11 6.80 -7.04 6.09
CA ILE A 11 7.53 -7.35 4.86
C ILE A 11 6.71 -6.99 3.61
N ILE A 12 5.45 -7.41 3.53
CA ILE A 12 4.59 -7.09 2.38
C ILE A 12 4.36 -5.57 2.28
N THR A 13 4.16 -4.89 3.42
CA THR A 13 4.02 -3.42 3.45
C THR A 13 5.31 -2.75 2.95
N ALA A 14 6.48 -3.21 3.39
CA ALA A 14 7.77 -2.70 2.96
C ALA A 14 8.02 -2.92 1.46
N MET A 15 7.60 -4.07 0.92
CA MET A 15 7.65 -4.36 -0.53
C MET A 15 6.79 -3.37 -1.32
N PHE A 16 5.57 -3.07 -0.87
CA PHE A 16 4.70 -2.09 -1.52
C PHE A 16 5.27 -0.67 -1.45
N VAL A 17 5.86 -0.29 -0.32
CA VAL A 17 6.54 1.01 -0.15
C VAL A 17 7.77 1.09 -1.07
N TYR A 18 8.55 0.02 -1.16
CA TYR A 18 9.70 -0.05 -2.06
C TYR A 18 9.27 0.08 -3.52
N SER A 19 8.21 -0.64 -3.93
CA SER A 19 7.62 -0.48 -5.26
C SER A 19 7.15 0.95 -5.52
N ALA A 20 6.52 1.63 -4.56
CA ALA A 20 6.10 3.02 -4.71
C ALA A 20 7.28 4.00 -4.89
N ILE A 21 8.36 3.81 -4.12
CA ILE A 21 9.59 4.62 -4.24
C ILE A 21 10.25 4.39 -5.61
N LEU A 22 10.35 3.13 -6.03
CA LEU A 22 10.93 2.76 -7.32
C LEU A 22 10.10 3.36 -8.47
N CYS A 23 8.77 3.36 -8.33
CA CYS A 23 7.83 3.98 -9.25
C CYS A 23 8.02 5.50 -9.35
N HIS A 24 8.24 6.19 -8.23
CA HIS A 24 8.56 7.63 -8.21
C HIS A 24 9.90 7.94 -8.90
N PHE A 25 10.93 7.11 -8.65
CA PHE A 25 12.24 7.30 -9.27
C PHE A 25 12.19 7.06 -10.78
N HIS A 26 11.46 6.02 -11.21
CA HIS A 26 11.25 5.72 -12.62
C HIS A 26 10.44 6.81 -13.33
N ALA A 27 9.38 7.33 -12.68
CA ALA A 27 8.61 8.47 -13.18
C ALA A 27 9.49 9.72 -13.36
N SER A 28 10.37 10.00 -12.40
CA SER A 28 11.33 11.10 -12.48
C SER A 28 12.30 10.92 -13.65
N SER A 29 12.79 9.69 -13.84
CA SER A 29 13.70 9.35 -14.95
C SER A 29 13.03 9.44 -16.32
N MET A 30 11.73 9.13 -16.42
CA MET A 30 10.96 9.23 -17.68
C MET A 30 10.53 10.67 -17.98
N LEU A 31 10.34 11.51 -16.96
CA LEU A 31 10.03 12.93 -17.14
C LEU A 31 11.15 13.67 -17.89
N GLU A 32 12.41 13.29 -17.64
CA GLU A 32 13.58 13.77 -18.39
C GLU A 32 13.60 13.32 -19.85
N ASN A 33 12.97 12.19 -20.17
CA ASN A 33 12.91 11.64 -21.53
C ASN A 33 11.68 12.13 -22.33
N GLY A 34 10.76 12.89 -21.72
CA GLY A 34 9.66 13.57 -22.42
C GLY A 34 8.36 12.77 -22.60
N ASP A 35 8.29 11.54 -22.09
CA ASP A 35 7.14 10.64 -22.28
C ASP A 35 6.07 10.81 -21.17
N LYS A 36 5.12 11.71 -21.44
CA LYS A 36 4.06 12.10 -20.48
C LYS A 36 3.07 10.97 -20.15
N PHE A 37 2.89 10.01 -21.05
CA PHE A 37 1.97 8.89 -20.86
C PHE A 37 2.47 7.90 -19.81
N GLU A 38 3.75 7.56 -19.85
CA GLU A 38 4.37 6.68 -18.85
C GLU A 38 4.37 7.32 -17.47
N ALA A 39 4.65 8.62 -17.36
CA ALA A 39 4.60 9.34 -16.08
C ALA A 39 3.23 9.21 -15.38
N ILE A 40 2.13 9.25 -16.14
CA ILE A 40 0.76 9.07 -15.63
C ILE A 40 0.49 7.62 -15.22
N LEU A 41 0.97 6.64 -15.98
CA LEU A 41 0.86 5.23 -15.61
C LEU A 41 1.64 4.93 -14.33
N PHE A 42 2.87 5.44 -14.22
CA PHE A 42 3.67 5.32 -13.00
C PHE A 42 3.01 6.01 -11.80
N TRP A 43 2.37 7.16 -11.98
CA TRP A 43 1.56 7.75 -10.92
C TRP A 43 0.44 6.79 -10.46
N PHE A 44 -0.29 6.21 -11.41
CA PHE A 44 -1.38 5.27 -11.10
C PHE A 44 -0.89 4.01 -10.38
N PHE A 45 0.27 3.47 -10.77
CA PHE A 45 0.91 2.35 -10.09
C PHE A 45 1.37 2.72 -8.68
N CYS A 46 1.95 3.91 -8.50
CA CYS A 46 2.35 4.41 -7.18
C CYS A 46 1.14 4.54 -6.24
N PHE A 47 0.04 5.11 -6.73
CA PHE A 47 -1.22 5.22 -5.98
C PHE A 47 -1.78 3.84 -5.59
N THR A 48 -1.78 2.90 -6.53
CA THR A 48 -2.23 1.52 -6.30
C THR A 48 -1.35 0.80 -5.28
N ALA A 49 -0.04 1.02 -5.31
CA ALA A 49 0.89 0.44 -4.34
C ALA A 49 0.66 0.98 -2.92
N ILE A 50 0.37 2.28 -2.78
CA ILE A 50 0.01 2.91 -1.51
C ILE A 50 -1.30 2.32 -0.97
N LEU A 51 -2.32 2.16 -1.81
CA LEU A 51 -3.58 1.50 -1.44
C LEU A 51 -3.38 0.04 -1.02
N GLY A 52 -2.49 -0.68 -1.71
CA GLY A 52 -2.09 -2.05 -1.36
C GLY A 52 -1.47 -2.14 0.04
N SER A 53 -0.60 -1.18 0.38
CA SER A 53 0.02 -1.08 1.72
C SER A 53 -1.01 -0.81 2.83
N LEU A 54 -2.08 -0.08 2.51
CA LEU A 54 -3.14 0.29 3.44
C LEU A 54 -4.08 -0.88 3.80
N ARG A 55 -4.16 -1.92 2.95
CA ARG A 55 -5.08 -3.07 3.12
C ARG A 55 -5.06 -3.67 4.53
N PHE A 56 -3.87 -3.80 5.11
CA PHE A 56 -3.71 -4.37 6.45
C PHE A 56 -4.17 -3.43 7.57
N LYS A 57 -4.02 -2.11 7.37
CA LYS A 57 -4.51 -1.08 8.30
C LYS A 57 -6.03 -1.00 8.28
N ILE A 58 -6.65 -1.11 7.09
CA ILE A 58 -8.11 -1.23 6.94
C ILE A 58 -8.62 -2.49 7.63
N ALA A 59 -7.99 -3.65 7.41
CA ALA A 59 -8.40 -4.91 8.05
C ALA A 59 -8.35 -4.81 9.58
N TYR A 60 -7.30 -4.20 10.15
CA TYR A 60 -7.20 -3.94 11.58
C TYR A 60 -8.29 -2.98 12.08
N PHE A 61 -8.56 -1.89 11.34
CA PHE A 61 -9.59 -0.92 11.68
C PHE A 61 -10.98 -1.54 11.69
N ILE A 62 -11.33 -2.34 10.67
CA ILE A 62 -12.62 -3.04 10.58
C ILE A 62 -12.75 -4.08 11.70
N GLU A 63 -11.72 -4.89 11.96
CA GLU A 63 -11.75 -5.88 13.03
C GLU A 63 -11.94 -5.20 14.41
N LYS A 64 -11.29 -4.06 14.63
CA LYS A 64 -11.37 -3.32 15.89
C LYS A 64 -12.69 -2.55 16.07
N ASN A 65 -13.19 -1.88 15.03
CA ASN A 65 -14.37 -1.03 15.14
C ASN A 65 -15.70 -1.73 14.80
N PHE A 66 -15.68 -2.76 13.95
CA PHE A 66 -16.90 -3.41 13.46
C PHE A 66 -17.17 -4.76 14.15
N LEU A 67 -16.16 -5.63 14.26
CA LEU A 67 -16.32 -6.94 14.90
C LEU A 67 -16.32 -6.86 16.43
N LYS A 68 -15.51 -5.97 17.03
CA LYS A 68 -15.46 -5.81 18.49
C LYS A 68 -16.72 -5.17 19.08
N LYS A 69 -17.47 -4.41 18.27
CA LYS A 69 -18.72 -3.75 18.66
C LYS A 69 -19.90 -4.73 18.73
N ASN A 70 -19.92 -5.75 17.87
CA ASN A 70 -20.93 -6.82 17.86
C ASN A 70 -20.77 -7.87 18.97
N LYS A 71 -19.60 -7.94 19.62
CA LYS A 71 -19.34 -8.90 20.71
C LYS A 71 -19.73 -8.38 22.10
N LYS A 72 -20.17 -7.12 22.18
CA LYS A 72 -20.60 -6.44 23.42
C LYS A 72 -22.11 -6.22 23.50
N LYS A 73 -22.87 -6.72 22.53
CA LYS A 73 -24.33 -6.75 22.54
C LYS A 73 -24.77 -8.20 22.68
#